data_AF-A0A9P6S2T4-F1
#
_entry.id   AF-A0A9P6S2T4-F1
#
_cell.length_a   1.000
_cell.length_b   1.000
_cell.length_c   1.000
_cell.angle_alpha   90.00
_cell.angle_beta   90.00
_cell.angle_gamma   90.00
#
_symmetry.space_group_name_H-M   'P 1'
#
loop_
_entity.id
_entity.type
_entity.pdbx_description
1 polymer ?
#
loop_
_entity_poly.entity_id
_entity_poly.type
_entity_poly.pdbx_seq_one_letter_code
_entity_poly.pdbx_strand_id
1 'polypeptide(L)'
;MPPHSEKLGSMLFGRLSPSSQKSVTTDTITTTEPEDVCSVMDKGQADLPALPIPPLEQTLSRFQESIRPLTTDDEYERMDKAMQEFKTSGQATALDERLRAKANECQQRSTSWLAEWWDDWAYFTHRDSSTFYVNYYFGFQDDPRMPTQTARAALLVSLALEFRQLIAT
;
A
#
# COMPACT_ATOMS: atom_id res chain seq x y z
N MET A 1 27.95 75.46 7.07
CA MET A 1 27.57 76.25 8.26
C MET A 1 26.45 75.52 8.99
N PRO A 2 26.75 74.86 10.13
CA PRO A 2 25.84 74.75 11.28
C PRO A 2 25.77 76.16 11.96
N PRO A 3 25.16 76.44 13.15
CA PRO A 3 25.06 75.62 14.38
C PRO A 3 23.75 75.91 15.21
N HIS A 4 23.45 75.45 16.43
CA HIS A 4 24.17 75.10 17.67
C HIS A 4 23.20 74.24 18.54
N SER A 5 23.56 73.02 19.01
CA SER A 5 24.15 72.65 20.34
C SER A 5 23.19 72.78 21.54
N GLU A 6 23.15 72.01 22.62
CA GLU A 6 23.84 70.84 23.23
C GLU A 6 23.08 70.61 24.59
N LYS A 7 23.00 69.44 25.24
CA LYS A 7 23.99 68.80 26.14
C LYS A 7 23.38 67.46 26.62
N LEU A 8 24.04 66.31 26.46
CA LEU A 8 25.04 65.65 27.35
C LEU A 8 24.56 65.26 28.76
N GLY A 9 24.65 63.96 29.07
CA GLY A 9 24.60 63.40 30.43
C GLY A 9 24.78 61.88 30.44
N SER A 10 25.93 61.42 30.94
CA SER A 10 26.49 60.07 30.83
C SER A 10 26.30 59.20 32.08
N MET A 11 26.51 57.88 31.90
CA MET A 11 26.92 56.87 32.89
C MET A 11 25.86 56.32 33.85
N LEU A 12 25.66 54.98 33.87
CA LEU A 12 26.39 54.07 34.78
C LEU A 12 25.83 52.63 34.65
N PHE A 13 26.75 51.68 34.52
CA PHE A 13 26.52 50.23 34.51
C PHE A 13 25.77 49.75 35.77
N GLY A 14 24.61 49.12 35.57
CA GLY A 14 23.90 48.36 36.60
C GLY A 14 24.42 46.92 36.69
N ARG A 15 24.91 46.55 37.88
CA ARG A 15 25.57 45.29 38.24
C ARG A 15 24.68 44.05 38.01
N LEU A 16 25.29 42.99 37.45
CA LEU A 16 24.82 41.61 37.57
C LEU A 16 25.15 41.05 38.97
N SER A 17 24.24 40.24 39.54
CA SER A 17 24.49 39.38 40.71
C SER A 17 23.73 38.05 40.58
N PRO A 18 24.17 36.99 41.28
CA PRO A 18 24.41 35.71 40.62
C PRO A 18 23.38 34.62 40.93
N SER A 19 23.31 33.68 39.99
CA SER A 19 23.01 32.23 40.08
C SER A 19 22.24 31.71 41.29
N SER A 20 21.08 31.11 41.01
CA SER A 20 20.51 30.03 41.82
C SER A 20 20.48 28.76 40.96
N GLN A 21 21.40 27.84 41.26
CA GLN A 21 21.42 26.51 40.66
C GLN A 21 20.17 25.75 41.10
N LYS A 22 19.25 25.46 40.17
CA LYS A 22 18.25 24.41 40.39
C LYS A 22 18.89 23.08 40.03
N SER A 23 18.92 22.16 41.00
CA SER A 23 19.39 20.79 40.83
C SER A 23 18.57 20.10 39.74
N VAL A 24 19.27 19.51 38.77
CA VAL A 24 18.68 18.57 37.83
C VAL A 24 18.40 17.28 38.60
N THR A 25 17.12 17.01 38.87
CA THR A 25 16.67 15.68 39.25
C THR A 25 16.63 14.87 37.96
N THR A 26 17.49 13.86 37.87
CA THR A 26 17.46 12.87 36.79
C THR A 26 16.22 12.01 36.98
N ASP A 27 15.11 12.39 36.34
CA ASP A 27 13.99 11.47 36.16
C ASP A 27 14.48 10.37 35.23
N THR A 28 14.69 9.19 35.80
CA THR A 28 14.94 7.96 35.07
C THR A 28 13.74 7.74 34.15
N ILE A 29 13.91 8.06 32.87
CA ILE A 29 13.01 7.62 31.80
C ILE A 29 13.07 6.10 31.83
N THR A 30 12.06 5.47 32.43
CA THR A 30 11.76 4.07 32.16
C THR A 30 11.41 4.00 30.68
N THR A 31 12.36 3.53 29.86
CA THR A 31 12.09 3.13 28.49
C THR A 31 11.11 1.96 28.55
N THR A 32 9.82 2.26 28.57
CA THR A 32 8.81 1.34 28.05
C THR A 32 9.12 1.22 26.56
N GLU A 33 9.56 0.03 26.15
CA GLU A 33 9.57 -0.38 24.74
C GLU A 33 8.29 0.13 24.08
N PRO A 34 8.35 0.75 22.89
CA PRO A 34 7.15 1.22 22.22
C PRO A 34 6.23 0.03 22.05
N GLU A 35 5.03 0.10 22.65
CA GLU A 35 3.98 -0.86 22.35
C GLU A 35 3.84 -0.90 20.84
N ASP A 36 3.87 -2.10 20.27
CA ASP A 36 3.72 -2.34 18.85
C ASP A 36 2.36 -1.78 18.41
N VAL A 37 2.35 -0.52 17.93
CA VAL A 37 1.15 0.18 17.49
C VAL A 37 0.77 -0.38 16.11
N CYS A 38 0.43 -1.66 16.09
CA CYS A 38 -0.16 -2.32 14.95
C CYS A 38 -1.62 -1.88 14.88
N SER A 39 -2.02 -1.24 13.78
CA SER A 39 -3.41 -0.84 13.55
C SER A 39 -4.33 -2.04 13.77
N VAL A 40 -5.55 -1.81 14.28
CA VAL A 40 -6.56 -2.88 14.39
C VAL A 40 -6.77 -3.59 13.05
N MET A 41 -6.55 -2.88 11.94
CA MET A 41 -6.66 -3.41 10.57
C MET A 41 -5.46 -4.24 10.11
N ASP A 42 -4.29 -4.08 10.73
CA ASP A 42 -3.08 -4.84 10.40
C ASP A 42 -2.97 -6.15 11.20
N LYS A 43 -3.88 -6.37 12.16
CA LYS A 43 -3.97 -7.60 12.94
C LYS A 43 -4.16 -8.81 12.03
N GLY A 44 -3.28 -9.79 12.20
CA GLY A 44 -3.30 -11.04 11.44
C GLY A 44 -2.58 -10.99 10.09
N GLN A 45 -2.03 -9.84 9.66
CA GLN A 45 -1.22 -9.78 8.42
C GLN A 45 0.01 -10.69 8.49
N ALA A 46 0.66 -10.77 9.66
CA ALA A 46 1.81 -11.65 9.88
C ALA A 46 1.45 -13.15 9.84
N ASP A 47 0.18 -13.50 10.08
CA ASP A 47 -0.31 -14.88 10.12
C ASP A 47 -0.81 -15.37 8.75
N LEU A 48 -0.87 -14.49 7.74
CA LEU A 48 -1.37 -14.84 6.42
C LEU A 48 -0.41 -15.81 5.71
N PRO A 49 -0.93 -16.90 5.11
CA PRO A 49 -0.11 -17.81 4.33
C PRO A 49 0.36 -17.13 3.03
N ALA A 50 1.55 -17.53 2.56
CA ALA A 50 2.03 -17.11 1.25
C ALA A 50 1.11 -17.60 0.12
N LEU A 51 1.02 -16.80 -0.96
CA LEU A 51 0.22 -17.16 -2.13
C LEU A 51 0.77 -18.44 -2.80
N PRO A 52 0.03 -19.56 -2.83
CA PRO A 52 0.55 -20.81 -3.36
C PRO A 52 0.69 -20.77 -4.89
N ILE A 53 1.63 -21.56 -5.40
CA ILE A 53 1.75 -21.87 -6.84
C ILE A 53 1.14 -23.24 -7.08
N PRO A 54 0.04 -23.36 -7.84
CA PRO A 54 -0.56 -24.64 -8.19
C PRO A 54 0.44 -25.57 -8.91
N PRO A 55 0.29 -26.90 -8.81
CA PRO A 55 1.02 -27.83 -9.65
C PRO A 55 0.79 -27.53 -11.13
N LEU A 56 1.85 -27.59 -11.94
CA LEU A 56 1.78 -27.29 -13.37
C LEU A 56 0.71 -28.11 -14.09
N GLU A 57 0.65 -29.42 -13.82
CA GLU A 57 -0.35 -30.33 -14.40
C GLU A 57 -1.79 -29.90 -14.10
N GLN A 58 -2.03 -29.42 -12.89
CA GLN A 58 -3.35 -28.91 -12.50
C GLN A 58 -3.71 -27.64 -13.28
N THR A 59 -2.74 -26.73 -13.46
CA THR A 59 -2.93 -25.51 -14.25
C THR A 59 -3.23 -25.82 -15.71
N LEU A 60 -2.49 -26.76 -16.31
CA LEU A 60 -2.68 -27.18 -17.70
C LEU A 60 -4.06 -27.84 -17.92
N SER A 61 -4.45 -28.76 -17.05
CA SER A 61 -5.76 -29.42 -17.12
C SER A 61 -6.91 -28.41 -17.00
N ARG A 62 -6.84 -27.48 -16.04
CA ARG A 62 -7.86 -26.42 -15.88
C ARG A 62 -7.91 -25.49 -17.09
N PHE A 63 -6.77 -25.19 -17.70
CA PHE A 63 -6.72 -24.38 -18.91
C PHE A 63 -7.44 -25.07 -20.07
N GLN A 64 -7.21 -26.37 -20.29
CA GLN A 64 -7.92 -27.16 -21.32
C GLN A 64 -9.44 -27.16 -21.12
N GLU A 65 -9.89 -27.33 -19.87
CA GLU A 65 -11.32 -27.27 -19.55
C GLU A 65 -11.91 -25.89 -19.82
N SER A 66 -11.17 -24.83 -19.48
CA SER A 66 -11.62 -23.44 -19.62
C SER A 66 -11.69 -22.95 -21.06
N ILE A 67 -10.78 -23.42 -21.92
CA ILE A 67 -10.67 -22.99 -23.31
C ILE A 67 -11.53 -23.81 -24.27
N ARG A 68 -11.90 -25.04 -23.88
CA ARG A 68 -12.74 -25.92 -24.70
C ARG A 68 -14.06 -25.26 -25.16
N PRO A 69 -14.84 -24.57 -24.32
CA PRO A 69 -16.08 -23.92 -24.78
C PRO A 69 -15.86 -22.66 -25.63
N LEU A 70 -14.62 -22.15 -25.70
CA LEU A 70 -14.28 -20.91 -26.41
C LEU A 70 -13.66 -21.17 -27.79
N THR A 71 -13.45 -22.44 -28.16
CA THR A 71 -12.70 -22.84 -29.35
C THR A 71 -13.48 -23.80 -30.23
N THR A 72 -13.26 -23.72 -31.54
CA THR A 72 -13.68 -24.77 -32.48
C THR A 72 -12.82 -26.02 -32.32
N ASP A 73 -13.24 -27.14 -32.92
CA ASP A 73 -12.48 -28.40 -32.83
C ASP A 73 -11.06 -28.27 -33.41
N ASP A 74 -10.91 -27.62 -34.57
CA ASP A 74 -9.62 -27.39 -35.22
C ASP A 74 -8.71 -26.45 -34.41
N GLU A 75 -9.28 -25.47 -33.70
CA GLU A 75 -8.52 -24.58 -32.80
C GLU A 75 -8.08 -25.31 -31.53
N TYR A 76 -8.98 -26.11 -30.96
CA TYR A 76 -8.70 -26.92 -29.79
C TYR A 76 -7.60 -27.96 -30.07
N GLU A 77 -7.63 -28.65 -31.21
CA GLU A 77 -6.60 -29.62 -31.59
C GLU A 77 -5.21 -28.95 -31.74
N ARG A 78 -5.15 -27.78 -32.37
CA ARG A 78 -3.90 -27.00 -32.46
C ARG A 78 -3.38 -26.57 -31.09
N MET A 79 -4.28 -26.13 -30.21
CA MET A 79 -3.92 -25.76 -28.84
C MET A 79 -3.45 -26.96 -28.03
N ASP A 80 -4.12 -28.11 -28.16
CA ASP A 80 -3.76 -29.32 -27.41
C ASP A 80 -2.36 -29.79 -27.81
N LYS A 81 -2.06 -29.79 -29.12
CA LYS A 81 -0.71 -30.07 -29.61
C LYS A 81 0.33 -29.12 -29.01
N ALA A 82 0.08 -27.81 -29.02
CA ALA A 82 0.99 -26.83 -28.43
C ALA A 82 1.18 -27.04 -26.93
N MET A 83 0.13 -27.44 -26.22
CA MET A 83 0.21 -27.78 -24.79
C MET A 83 1.05 -29.04 -24.55
N GLN A 84 0.87 -30.09 -25.34
CA GLN A 84 1.70 -31.30 -25.23
C GLN A 84 3.16 -31.00 -25.53
N GLU A 85 3.44 -30.17 -26.53
CA GLU A 85 4.80 -29.68 -26.82
C GLU A 85 5.36 -28.88 -25.65
N PHE A 86 4.58 -27.97 -25.06
CA PHE A 86 5.01 -27.21 -23.88
C PHE A 86 5.33 -28.13 -22.70
N LYS A 87 4.42 -29.06 -22.38
CA LYS A 87 4.55 -30.01 -21.27
C LYS A 87 5.74 -30.96 -21.43
N THR A 88 5.99 -31.45 -22.65
CA THR A 88 7.11 -32.36 -22.93
C THR A 88 8.42 -31.61 -23.17
N SER A 89 8.37 -30.30 -23.40
CA SER A 89 9.56 -29.46 -23.44
C SER A 89 10.17 -29.28 -22.04
N GLY A 90 11.49 -29.10 -21.99
CA GLY A 90 12.16 -28.67 -20.75
C GLY A 90 11.80 -27.23 -20.33
N GLN A 91 11.06 -26.46 -21.15
CA GLN A 91 10.72 -25.07 -20.84
C GLN A 91 9.67 -24.97 -19.73
N ALA A 92 8.65 -25.83 -19.76
CA ALA A 92 7.60 -25.88 -18.76
C ALA A 92 8.18 -26.06 -17.34
N THR A 93 9.04 -27.06 -17.17
CA THR A 93 9.74 -27.31 -15.89
C THR A 93 10.63 -26.15 -15.51
N ALA A 94 11.44 -25.62 -16.43
CA ALA A 94 12.36 -24.51 -16.14
C ALA A 94 11.61 -23.22 -15.72
N LEU A 95 10.43 -22.96 -16.30
CA LEU A 95 9.61 -21.81 -15.93
C LEU A 95 8.94 -22.00 -14.57
N ASP A 96 8.41 -23.20 -14.28
CA ASP A 96 7.83 -23.51 -12.97
C ASP A 96 8.88 -23.41 -11.84
N GLU A 97 10.10 -23.92 -12.08
CA GLU A 97 11.23 -23.79 -11.15
C GLU A 97 11.59 -22.32 -10.87
N ARG A 98 11.69 -21.49 -11.92
CA ARG A 98 11.96 -20.05 -11.79
C ARG A 98 10.84 -19.34 -11.02
N LEU A 99 9.59 -19.70 -11.27
CA LEU A 99 8.44 -19.13 -10.57
C LEU A 99 8.47 -19.49 -9.07
N ARG A 100 8.75 -20.75 -8.74
CA ARG A 100 8.91 -21.20 -7.34
C ARG A 100 10.09 -20.53 -6.65
N ALA A 101 11.21 -20.33 -7.34
CA ALA A 101 12.34 -19.58 -6.81
C ALA A 101 11.96 -18.13 -6.48
N LYS A 102 11.26 -17.42 -7.39
CA LYS A 102 10.73 -16.06 -7.11
C LYS A 102 9.76 -16.06 -5.93
N ALA A 103 8.89 -17.07 -5.83
CA ALA A 103 7.95 -17.14 -4.72
C ALA A 103 8.63 -17.33 -3.36
N ASN A 104 9.68 -18.15 -3.29
CA ASN A 104 10.50 -18.28 -2.09
C ASN A 104 11.19 -16.96 -1.72
N GLU A 105 11.72 -16.21 -2.70
CA GLU A 105 12.31 -14.89 -2.47
C GLU A 105 11.28 -13.87 -1.94
N CYS A 106 10.09 -13.81 -2.56
CA CYS A 106 9.02 -12.92 -2.10
C CYS A 106 8.52 -13.29 -0.70
N GLN A 107 8.42 -14.58 -0.38
CA GLN A 107 8.05 -15.04 0.96
C GLN A 107 9.05 -14.56 2.03
N GLN A 108 10.36 -14.56 1.73
CA GLN A 108 11.38 -14.01 2.64
C GLN A 108 11.20 -12.51 2.88
N ARG A 109 10.60 -11.78 1.94
CA ARG A 109 10.26 -10.35 2.06
C ARG A 109 8.85 -10.11 2.59
N SER A 110 8.12 -11.15 2.99
CA SER A 110 6.72 -11.08 3.40
C SER A 110 5.80 -10.47 2.33
N THR A 111 6.04 -10.79 1.05
CA THR A 111 5.21 -10.32 -0.08
C THR A 111 4.71 -11.47 -0.97
N SER A 112 3.72 -11.18 -1.80
CA SER A 112 3.24 -12.11 -2.83
C SER A 112 4.14 -12.10 -4.06
N TRP A 113 4.39 -13.27 -4.63
CA TRP A 113 5.14 -13.41 -5.88
C TRP A 113 4.46 -12.78 -7.09
N LEU A 114 3.13 -12.61 -7.02
CA LEU A 114 2.30 -12.07 -8.10
C LEU A 114 2.08 -10.56 -8.00
N ALA A 115 2.24 -9.96 -6.81
CA ALA A 115 1.81 -8.57 -6.56
C ALA A 115 2.43 -7.55 -7.53
N GLU A 116 3.75 -7.50 -7.60
CA GLU A 116 4.50 -6.59 -8.49
C GLU A 116 4.14 -6.82 -9.97
N TRP A 117 4.07 -8.08 -10.40
CA TRP A 117 3.71 -8.41 -11.78
C TRP A 117 2.29 -8.00 -12.11
N TRP A 118 1.35 -8.17 -11.18
CA TRP A 118 -0.03 -7.75 -11.38
C TRP A 118 -0.14 -6.24 -11.48
N ASP A 119 0.49 -5.50 -10.58
CA ASP A 119 0.50 -4.04 -10.59
C ASP A 119 1.05 -3.49 -11.92
N ASP A 120 2.19 -4.03 -12.36
CA ASP A 120 2.82 -3.62 -13.61
C ASP A 120 2.00 -4.01 -14.83
N TRP A 121 1.66 -5.29 -14.98
CA TRP A 121 1.08 -5.82 -16.22
C TRP A 121 -0.40 -5.51 -16.35
N ALA A 122 -1.16 -5.52 -15.25
CA ALA A 122 -2.59 -5.25 -15.29
C ALA A 122 -2.90 -3.74 -15.31
N TYR A 123 -2.04 -2.90 -14.71
CA TYR A 123 -2.34 -1.48 -14.54
C TYR A 123 -1.25 -0.55 -15.10
N PHE A 124 -0.01 -0.60 -14.60
CA PHE A 124 0.95 0.47 -14.83
C PHE A 124 1.57 0.48 -16.23
N THR A 125 1.60 -0.65 -16.92
CA THR A 125 2.06 -0.75 -18.31
C THR A 125 0.96 -0.48 -19.33
N HIS A 126 -0.31 -0.66 -18.94
CA HIS A 126 -1.45 -0.39 -19.80
C HIS A 126 -1.55 1.13 -20.11
N ARG A 127 -1.91 1.47 -21.34
CA ARG A 127 -1.89 2.87 -21.84
C ARG A 127 -3.26 3.42 -22.20
N ASP A 128 -4.30 2.58 -22.13
CA ASP A 128 -5.66 3.03 -22.39
C ASP A 128 -6.22 3.82 -21.20
N SER A 129 -7.29 4.58 -21.46
CA SER A 129 -7.89 5.45 -20.46
C SER A 129 -8.45 4.67 -19.27
N SER A 130 -7.95 4.96 -18.07
CA SER A 130 -8.48 4.35 -16.84
C SER A 130 -9.96 4.69 -16.61
N THR A 131 -10.45 5.81 -17.12
CA THR A 131 -11.84 6.27 -16.93
C THR A 131 -12.87 5.25 -17.40
N PHE A 132 -12.61 4.60 -18.54
CA PHE A 132 -13.57 3.67 -19.14
C PHE A 132 -13.19 2.21 -18.92
N TYR A 133 -11.90 1.89 -18.90
CA TYR A 133 -11.44 0.50 -18.94
C TYR A 133 -11.09 -0.08 -17.57
N VAL A 134 -10.90 0.75 -16.53
CA VAL A 134 -10.40 0.29 -15.22
C VAL A 134 -11.26 0.76 -14.06
N ASN A 135 -11.59 2.04 -14.00
CA ASN A 135 -12.24 2.64 -12.83
C ASN A 135 -13.72 2.23 -12.77
N TYR A 136 -14.09 1.52 -11.70
CA TYR A 136 -15.48 1.24 -11.35
C TYR A 136 -15.97 2.19 -10.26
N TYR A 137 -17.29 2.29 -10.08
CA TYR A 137 -17.89 3.12 -9.02
C TYR A 137 -18.98 2.35 -8.28
N PHE A 138 -19.15 2.70 -7.00
CA PHE A 138 -20.28 2.28 -6.20
C PHE A 138 -21.13 3.49 -5.84
N GLY A 139 -22.44 3.37 -5.97
CA GLY A 139 -23.39 4.39 -5.54
C GLY A 139 -23.86 4.15 -4.10
N PHE A 140 -23.98 5.22 -3.31
CA PHE A 140 -24.64 5.17 -2.02
C PHE A 140 -26.15 5.33 -2.18
N GLN A 141 -26.93 4.57 -1.39
CA GLN A 141 -28.37 4.77 -1.31
C GLN A 141 -28.72 6.17 -0.80
N ASP A 142 -29.83 6.71 -1.27
CA ASP A 142 -30.31 8.01 -0.82
C ASP A 142 -30.79 7.98 0.63
N ASP A 143 -30.34 8.98 1.42
CA ASP A 143 -30.78 9.17 2.80
C ASP A 143 -31.80 10.30 2.86
N PRO A 144 -33.09 10.00 3.15
CA PRO A 144 -34.13 11.02 3.28
C PRO A 144 -33.85 12.06 4.37
N ARG A 145 -32.96 11.76 5.34
CA ARG A 145 -32.56 12.69 6.42
C ARG A 145 -31.56 13.73 5.95
N MET A 146 -30.89 13.51 4.81
CA MET A 146 -29.89 14.40 4.24
C MET A 146 -30.29 14.82 2.80
N PRO A 147 -31.36 15.62 2.65
CA PRO A 147 -31.94 15.92 1.33
C PRO A 147 -31.10 16.90 0.50
N THR A 148 -30.16 17.63 1.10
CA THR A 148 -29.33 18.61 0.38
C THR A 148 -27.96 18.04 0.06
N GLN A 149 -27.42 18.43 -1.11
CA GLN A 149 -26.08 18.04 -1.54
C GLN A 149 -25.03 18.40 -0.49
N THR A 150 -25.09 19.61 0.06
CA THR A 150 -24.13 20.09 1.07
C THR A 150 -24.17 19.28 2.34
N ALA A 151 -25.36 18.97 2.88
CA ALA A 151 -25.48 18.17 4.10
C ALA A 151 -24.95 16.75 3.89
N ARG A 152 -25.27 16.14 2.74
CA ARG A 152 -24.79 14.79 2.41
C ARG A 152 -23.27 14.75 2.15
N ALA A 153 -22.73 15.74 1.46
CA ALA A 153 -21.28 15.85 1.23
C ALA A 153 -20.52 16.04 2.55
N ALA A 154 -21.01 16.91 3.45
CA ALA A 154 -20.40 17.10 4.77
C ALA A 154 -20.40 15.80 5.58
N LEU A 155 -21.52 15.07 5.60
CA LEU A 155 -21.61 13.77 6.27
C LEU A 155 -20.60 12.75 5.71
N LEU A 156 -20.53 12.58 4.39
CA LEU A 156 -19.62 11.62 3.76
C LEU A 156 -18.15 11.94 4.06
N VAL A 157 -17.77 13.22 4.01
CA VAL A 157 -16.40 13.65 4.34
C VAL A 157 -16.09 13.41 5.83
N SER A 158 -17.00 13.77 6.73
CA SER A 158 -16.83 13.51 8.17
C SER A 158 -16.63 12.02 8.46
N LEU A 159 -17.49 11.16 7.90
CA LEU A 159 -17.38 9.71 8.06
C LEU A 159 -16.09 9.14 7.44
N ALA A 160 -15.66 9.66 6.30
CA ALA A 160 -14.39 9.24 5.68
C ALA A 160 -13.17 9.62 6.55
N LEU A 161 -13.21 10.78 7.22
CA LEU A 161 -12.15 11.19 8.14
C LEU A 161 -12.16 10.37 9.42
N GLU A 162 -13.33 10.06 9.98
CA GLU A 162 -13.47 9.13 11.11
C GLU A 162 -12.93 7.74 10.75
N PHE A 163 -13.27 7.22 9.56
CA PHE A 163 -12.75 5.95 9.08
C PHE A 163 -11.23 5.97 8.89
N ARG A 164 -10.67 7.07 8.35
CA ARG A 164 -9.22 7.24 8.23
C ARG A 164 -8.52 7.17 9.59
N GLN A 165 -9.12 7.73 10.64
CA GLN A 165 -8.57 7.67 12.00
C GLN A 165 -8.51 6.24 12.55
N LEU A 166 -9.33 5.31 12.05
CA LEU A 166 -9.24 3.89 12.43
C LEU A 166 -8.09 3.15 11.73
N ILE A 167 -7.61 3.67 10.60
CA ILE A 167 -6.59 3.01 9.77
C ILE A 167 -5.20 3.57 10.02
N ALA A 168 -5.07 4.91 10.05
CA ALA A 168 -3.79 5.61 9.92
C ALA A 168 -3.18 6.11 11.25
N THR A 169 -3.55 5.51 12.37
CA THR A 169 -3.01 5.77 13.72
C THR A 169 -2.27 4.56 14.24
#